data_AF-A0A3T0KZC1-F1
#
_entry.id   AF-A0A3T0KZC1-F1
#
_cell.length_a   1.000
_cell.length_b   1.000
_cell.length_c   1.000
_cell.angle_alpha   90.00
_cell.angle_beta   90.00
_cell.angle_gamma   90.00
#
_symmetry.space_group_name_H-M   'P 1'
#
loop_
_entity.id
_entity.type
_entity.pdbx_description
1 polymer ?
#
loop_
_entity_poly.entity_id
_entity_poly.type
_entity_poly.pdbx_seq_one_letter_code
_entity_poly.pdbx_strand_id
1 'polypeptide(L)' 'MFVITEDTKRILEEGDTAFIIESVGEWYDSKLRLLISCFHNGMSKEEIREACDSDSADYNIYWTSFEG' A
#
# COMPACT_ATOMS: atom_id res chain seq x y z
N MET A 1 -13.86 -11.51 -3.41
CA MET A 1 -12.54 -11.78 -2.82
C MET A 1 -12.32 -10.75 -1.73
N PHE A 2 -11.86 -11.14 -0.54
CA PHE A 2 -11.58 -10.18 0.54
C PHE A 2 -10.09 -9.82 0.53
N VAL A 3 -9.77 -8.55 0.70
CA VAL A 3 -8.39 -8.07 0.90
C VAL A 3 -8.21 -7.75 2.38
N ILE A 4 -7.09 -8.18 2.93
CA ILE A 4 -6.71 -7.94 4.33
C ILE A 4 -5.44 -7.09 4.33
N THR A 5 -5.45 -5.99 5.06
CA THR A 5 -4.27 -5.14 5.21
C THR A 5 -3.16 -5.85 5.98
N GLU A 6 -1.93 -5.66 5.59
CA GLU A 6 -0.78 -6.34 6.18
C GLU A 6 -0.45 -5.82 7.58
N ASP A 7 -0.71 -4.54 7.86
CA ASP A 7 -0.33 -3.89 9.11
C ASP A 7 -1.37 -3.98 10.22
N THR A 8 -2.66 -3.82 9.89
CA THR A 8 -3.75 -3.85 10.89
C THR A 8 -4.55 -5.15 10.85
N LYS A 9 -4.35 -5.99 9.82
CA LYS A 9 -5.14 -7.19 9.56
C LYS A 9 -6.64 -6.91 9.43
N ARG A 10 -6.98 -5.68 8.99
CA ARG A 10 -8.35 -5.23 8.73
C ARG A 10 -8.78 -5.71 7.35
N ILE A 11 -10.04 -6.12 7.22
CA ILE A 11 -10.64 -6.42 5.92
C ILE A 11 -11.00 -5.07 5.26
N LEU A 12 -10.57 -4.86 4.02
CA LEU A 12 -10.96 -3.68 3.24
C LEU A 12 -12.41 -3.84 2.75
N GLU A 13 -13.23 -2.83 3.03
CA GLU A 13 -14.62 -2.70 2.63
C GLU A 13 -14.77 -1.65 1.52
N GLU A 14 -15.82 -1.79 0.70
CA GLU A 14 -16.11 -0.81 -0.36
C GLU A 14 -16.21 0.60 0.23
N GLY A 15 -15.44 1.53 -0.34
CA GLY A 15 -15.36 2.89 0.16
C GLY A 15 -14.18 3.20 1.06
N ASP A 16 -13.42 2.17 1.45
CA ASP A 16 -12.15 2.37 2.16
C ASP A 16 -11.09 3.01 1.28
N THR A 17 -10.10 3.61 1.94
CA THR A 17 -8.84 3.98 1.30
C THR A 17 -7.70 3.24 1.97
N ALA A 18 -6.74 2.80 1.16
CA ALA A 18 -5.56 2.09 1.64
C ALA A 18 -4.38 2.34 0.71
N PHE A 19 -3.18 2.00 1.17
CA PHE A 19 -1.96 2.03 0.39
C PHE A 19 -1.64 0.63 -0.14
N ILE A 20 -1.10 0.51 -1.35
CA ILE A 20 -0.79 -0.78 -1.97
C ILE A 20 0.66 -0.85 -2.45
N ILE A 21 1.26 -2.04 -2.40
CA ILE A 21 2.41 -2.42 -3.22
C ILE A 21 1.88 -3.31 -4.36
N GLU A 22 1.60 -2.69 -5.52
CA GLU A 22 0.90 -3.35 -6.64
C GLU A 22 1.60 -4.61 -7.15
N SER A 23 2.93 -4.62 -7.16
CA SER A 23 3.73 -5.73 -7.69
C SER A 23 3.56 -7.05 -6.94
N VAL A 24 3.15 -7.00 -5.68
CA VAL A 24 2.96 -8.17 -4.81
C VAL A 24 1.53 -8.28 -4.25
N GLY A 25 0.68 -7.28 -4.54
CA GLY A 25 -0.73 -7.28 -4.10
C GLY A 25 -0.90 -7.09 -2.58
N GLU A 26 0.06 -6.45 -1.92
CA GLU A 26 0.00 -6.18 -0.48
C GLU A 26 -0.63 -4.82 -0.18
N TRP A 27 -1.50 -4.77 0.82
CA TRP A 27 -2.28 -3.57 1.18
C TRP A 27 -1.97 -3.13 2.61
N TYR A 28 -2.05 -1.83 2.88
CA TYR A 28 -1.66 -1.23 4.16
C TYR A 28 -2.61 -0.08 4.52
N ASP A 29 -3.04 0.01 5.78
CA ASP A 29 -3.76 1.20 6.26
C ASP A 29 -2.80 2.38 6.49
N SER A 30 -1.53 2.09 6.80
CA SER A 30 -0.51 3.10 7.09
C SER A 30 0.56 3.18 6.00
N LYS A 31 0.73 4.36 5.39
CA LYS A 31 1.85 4.67 4.48
C LYS A 31 3.20 4.34 5.14
N LEU A 32 3.36 4.65 6.43
CA LEU A 32 4.60 4.35 7.16
C LEU A 32 4.89 2.85 7.20
N ARG A 33 3.86 2.00 7.39
CA ARG A 33 4.03 0.54 7.42
C ARG A 33 4.37 -0.02 6.05
N LEU A 34 3.78 0.53 4.98
CA LEU A 34 4.17 0.22 3.61
C LEU A 34 5.67 0.53 3.38
N LEU A 35 6.12 1.74 3.75
CA LEU A 35 7.54 2.13 3.54
C LEU A 35 8.51 1.25 4.34
N ILE A 36 8.12 0.82 5.55
CA ILE A 36 8.90 -0.14 6.34
C ILE A 36 8.97 -1.49 5.62
N SER A 37 7.86 -1.94 5.03
CA SER A 37 7.83 -3.18 4.23
C SER A 37 8.75 -3.09 3.02
N CYS A 38 8.69 -1.98 2.25
CA CYS A 38 9.60 -1.72 1.13
C CYS A 38 11.08 -1.83 1.55
N PHE A 39 11.43 -1.25 2.70
CA PHE A 39 12.78 -1.33 3.25
C PHE A 39 13.19 -2.77 3.60
N HIS A 40 12.31 -3.53 4.25
CA HIS A 40 12.56 -4.95 4.56
C HIS A 40 12.64 -5.84 3.31
N ASN A 41 11.95 -5.46 2.23
CA ASN A 41 12.00 -6.13 0.94
C ASN A 41 13.20 -5.73 0.06
N GLY A 42 14.14 -4.95 0.61
CA GLY A 42 15.44 -4.69 -0.01
C GLY A 42 15.55 -3.35 -0.73
N MET A 43 14.53 -2.49 -0.68
CA MET A 43 14.67 -1.11 -1.19
C MET A 43 15.58 -0.30 -0.26
N SER A 44 16.49 0.46 -0.86
CA SER A 44 17.32 1.43 -0.16
C SER A 44 16.48 2.62 0.33
N LYS A 45 17.03 3.39 1.28
CA LYS A 45 16.35 4.59 1.81
C LYS A 45 16.21 5.65 0.72
N GLU A 46 17.17 5.73 -0.18
CA GLU A 46 17.21 6.63 -1.32
C GLU A 46 16.10 6.29 -2.32
N GLU A 47 15.93 5.02 -2.69
CA GLU A 47 14.84 4.57 -3.56
C GLU A 47 13.47 4.82 -2.93
N ILE A 48 13.33 4.56 -1.62
CA ILE A 48 12.08 4.85 -0.89
C ILE A 48 11.79 6.35 -0.89
N ARG A 49 12.82 7.18 -0.73
CA ARG A 49 12.68 8.65 -0.75
C ARG A 49 12.30 9.17 -2.12
N GLU A 50 12.96 8.70 -3.18
CA GLU A 50 12.62 9.06 -4.56
C GLU A 50 11.19 8.64 -4.90
N ALA A 51 10.79 7.44 -4.46
CA ALA A 51 9.41 6.97 -4.60
C ALA A 51 8.44 7.89 -3.85
N CYS A 52 8.79 8.43 -2.68
CA CYS A 52 7.98 9.39 -1.90
C CYS A 52 7.92 10.80 -2.49
N ASP A 53 9.01 11.26 -3.09
CA ASP A 53 9.15 12.62 -3.65
C ASP A 53 8.52 12.73 -5.05
N SER A 54 8.33 11.60 -5.73
CA SER A 54 7.51 11.56 -6.94
C SER A 54 6.04 11.83 -6.57
N ASP A 55 5.35 12.74 -7.27
CA ASP A 55 3.90 13.00 -7.10
C ASP A 55 3.04 11.71 -7.27
N SER A 56 3.63 10.62 -7.73
CA SER A 56 3.03 9.29 -7.76
C SER A 56 2.93 8.60 -6.40
N ALA A 57 3.65 9.03 -5.36
CA ALA A 57 3.73 8.34 -4.06
C ALA A 57 2.46 8.38 -3.21
N ASP A 58 1.48 9.19 -3.59
CA ASP A 58 0.17 9.24 -2.96
C ASP A 58 -0.74 8.18 -3.58
N TYR A 59 -0.25 6.94 -3.63
CA TYR A 59 -1.03 5.73 -3.91
C TYR A 59 -1.98 5.39 -2.76
N ASN A 60 -2.70 6.39 -2.27
CA ASN A 60 -3.92 6.17 -1.53
C ASN A 60 -4.97 5.75 -2.57
N ILE A 61 -5.25 4.46 -2.63
CA ILE A 61 -6.20 3.88 -3.57
C ILE A 61 -7.54 3.78 -2.86
N TYR A 62 -8.57 4.32 -3.53
CA TYR A 62 -9.95 4.09 -3.16
C TYR A 62 -10.32 2.64 -3.50
N TRP A 63 -10.58 1.84 -2.46
CA TRP A 63 -10.94 0.45 -2.63
C TRP A 63 -12.38 0.35 -3.14
N THR A 64 -12.49 -0.18 -4.36
CA THR A 64 -13.77 -0.53 -4.97
C THR A 64 -13.79 -2.03 -5.17
N SER A 65 -14.87 -2.69 -4.77
CA SER A 65 -15.11 -4.08 -5.15
C SER A 65 -15.48 -4.14 -6.63
N PHE A 66 -14.48 -3.99 -7.50
CA PHE A 66 -14.69 -4.26 -8.92
C PHE A 66 -14.80 -5.78 -9.09
N GLU A 67 -16.03 -6.27 -9.24
CA GLU A 67 -16.29 -7.59 -9.81
C GLU A 67 -15.88 -7.53 -11.29
N GLY A 68 -14.67 -8.02 -11.58
CA GLY A 68 -14.27 -8.39 -12.93
C GLY A 68 -14.82 -9.75 -13.31
#